data_AF-A0A2V9J7Q1-F1
#
_entry.id   AF-A0A2V9J7Q1-F1
#
_cell.length_a   1.000
_cell.length_b   1.000
_cell.length_c   1.000
_cell.angle_alpha   90.00
_cell.angle_beta   90.00
_cell.angle_gamma   90.00
#
_symmetry.space_group_name_H-M   'P 1'
#
loop_
_entity.id
_entity.type
_entity.pdbx_description
1 polymer ?
#
loop_
_entity_poly.entity_id
_entity_poly.type
_entity_poly.pdbx_seq_one_letter_code
_entity_poly.pdbx_strand_id
1 'polypeptide(L)' 'TMKPPFTDPRCDMIDPKVQRHGDVALLTFNLVNYGKLAGAPEHVLARWNSTEVYSRIGGTWKIIHSHWSFIQPELRQPGS' A
#
# COMPACT_ATOMS: atom_id res chain seq x y z
N THR A 1 -0.13 -26.77 -0.12
CA THR A 1 -0.01 -25.35 -0.52
C THR A 1 -1.08 -24.56 0.19
N MET A 2 -0.71 -23.62 1.06
CA MET A 2 -1.68 -22.76 1.75
C MET A 2 -2.28 -21.79 0.72
N LYS A 3 -3.58 -21.89 0.46
CA LYS A 3 -4.28 -20.88 -0.35
C LYS A 3 -4.42 -19.62 0.51
N PRO A 4 -4.19 -18.42 -0.06
CA PRO A 4 -4.49 -17.18 0.66
C PRO A 4 -5.96 -17.19 1.11
N PRO A 5 -6.28 -16.58 2.25
CA PRO A 5 -7.66 -16.55 2.76
C PRO A 5 -8.60 -15.70 1.88
N PHE A 6 -8.06 -14.97 0.91
CA PHE A 6 -8.78 -14.11 -0.03
C PHE A 6 -8.46 -14.45 -1.50
N THR A 7 -9.41 -14.20 -2.39
CA THR A 7 -9.26 -14.28 -3.85
C THR A 7 -9.46 -12.91 -4.51
N ASP A 8 -9.15 -12.80 -5.80
CA ASP A 8 -9.31 -11.58 -6.60
C ASP A 8 -8.64 -10.33 -5.97
N PRO A 9 -7.32 -10.38 -5.69
CA PRO A 9 -6.64 -9.24 -5.08
C PRO A 9 -6.65 -8.04 -6.04
N ARG A 10 -7.05 -6.89 -5.51
CA ARG A 10 -7.02 -5.60 -6.21
C ARG A 10 -6.52 -4.54 -5.25
N CYS A 11 -5.85 -3.52 -5.75
CA CYS A 11 -5.48 -2.36 -4.96
C CYS A 11 -5.76 -1.06 -5.72
N ASP A 12 -6.16 -0.04 -4.98
CA ASP A 12 -6.32 1.32 -5.50
C ASP A 12 -5.32 2.25 -4.82
N MET A 13 -4.63 3.05 -5.62
CA MET A 13 -3.77 4.14 -5.18
C MET A 13 -4.60 5.43 -5.13
N ILE A 14 -4.82 5.94 -3.92
CA ILE A 14 -5.67 7.10 -3.66
C ILE A 14 -4.79 8.34 -3.40
N ASP A 15 -5.16 9.46 -4.01
CA ASP A 15 -4.50 10.77 -3.89
C ASP A 15 -2.96 10.71 -4.04
N PRO A 16 -2.42 10.13 -5.13
CA PRO A 16 -0.98 10.07 -5.31
C PRO A 16 -0.40 11.46 -5.52
N LYS A 17 0.64 11.77 -4.74
CA LYS A 17 1.38 13.03 -4.84
C LYS A 17 2.84 12.73 -5.09
N VAL A 18 3.39 13.39 -6.10
CA VAL A 18 4.80 13.28 -6.47
C VAL A 18 5.49 14.61 -6.26
N GLN A 19 6.60 14.58 -5.52
CA GLN A 19 7.52 15.70 -5.37
C GLN A 19 8.88 15.28 -5.88
N ARG A 20 9.51 16.08 -6.74
CA ARG A 20 10.80 15.76 -7.34
C ARG A 20 11.87 16.74 -6.87
N HIS A 21 13.01 16.20 -6.46
CA HIS A 21 14.20 16.94 -6.07
C HIS A 21 15.43 16.36 -6.81
N GLY A 22 15.81 17.00 -7.92
CA GLY A 22 16.90 16.52 -8.78
C GLY A 22 16.61 15.15 -9.37
N ASP A 23 17.44 14.16 -9.07
CA ASP A 23 17.29 12.76 -9.48
C ASP A 23 16.64 11.88 -8.40
N VAL A 24 16.00 12.50 -7.41
CA VAL A 24 15.17 11.83 -6.39
C VAL A 24 13.71 12.26 -6.54
N ALA A 25 12.79 11.33 -6.37
CA ALA A 25 11.36 11.61 -6.32
C ALA A 25 10.72 10.95 -5.10
N LEU A 26 9.86 11.69 -4.40
CA LEU A 26 9.04 11.22 -3.31
C LEU A 26 7.61 11.02 -3.83
N LEU A 27 7.10 9.81 -3.73
CA LEU A 27 5.71 9.47 -3.98
C LEU A 27 5.03 9.15 -2.66
N THR A 28 3.94 9.84 -2.35
CA THR A 28 3.07 9.52 -1.22
C THR A 28 1.67 9.24 -1.71
N PHE A 29 1.00 8.23 -1.15
CA PHE A 29 -0.37 7.88 -1.47
C PHE A 29 -1.00 7.09 -0.33
N ASN A 30 -2.32 6.99 -0.34
CA ASN A 30 -3.03 5.98 0.44
C ASN A 30 -3.32 4.76 -0.42
N LEU A 31 -2.98 3.57 0.05
CA LEU A 31 -3.34 2.33 -0.66
C LEU A 31 -4.53 1.67 0.00
N VAL A 32 -5.53 1.29 -0.79
CA VAL A 32 -6.64 0.44 -0.35
C VAL A 32 -6.51 -0.92 -1.01
N ASN A 33 -6.38 -1.97 -0.21
CA ASN A 33 -6.36 -3.35 -0.68
C ASN A 33 -7.76 -3.94 -0.59
N TYR A 34 -8.15 -4.68 -1.62
CA TYR A 34 -9.43 -5.36 -1.76
C TYR A 34 -9.22 -6.85 -2.02
N GLY A 35 -10.24 -7.64 -1.69
CA GLY A 35 -10.33 -9.04 -2.08
C GLY A 35 -11.66 -9.65 -1.65
N LYS A 36 -11.85 -10.91 -2.02
CA LYS A 36 -13.04 -11.69 -1.68
C LYS A 36 -12.67 -12.78 -0.69
N LEU A 37 -13.41 -12.86 0.41
CA LEU A 37 -13.41 -14.05 1.27
C LEU A 37 -14.27 -15.13 0.60
N ALA A 38 -14.06 -16.39 0.96
CA ALA A 38 -14.78 -17.51 0.36
C ALA A 38 -16.32 -17.30 0.44
N GLY A 39 -16.97 -17.22 -0.72
CA GLY A 39 -18.42 -17.03 -0.83
C GLY A 39 -18.92 -15.62 -0.51
N ALA A 40 -18.03 -14.64 -0.29
CA ALA A 40 -18.37 -13.26 0.02
C ALA A 40 -18.08 -12.31 -1.16
N PRO A 41 -18.80 -11.18 -1.28
CA PRO A 41 -18.45 -10.13 -2.23
C PRO A 41 -17.09 -9.50 -1.89
N GLU A 42 -16.57 -8.71 -2.84
CA GLU A 42 -15.34 -7.94 -2.63
C GLU A 42 -15.52 -6.95 -1.47
N HIS A 43 -14.51 -6.86 -0.61
CA HIS A 43 -14.45 -5.90 0.48
C HIS A 43 -13.02 -5.42 0.69
N VAL A 44 -12.88 -4.35 1.47
CA VAL A 44 -11.58 -3.78 1.82
C VAL A 44 -10.89 -4.68 2.84
N LEU A 45 -9.69 -5.14 2.49
CA LEU A 45 -8.82 -5.95 3.34
C LEU A 45 -7.94 -5.08 4.26
N ALA A 46 -7.39 -4.00 3.71
CA ALA A 46 -6.48 -3.12 4.45
C ALA A 46 -6.41 -1.73 3.82
N ARG A 47 -6.03 -0.75 4.64
CA ARG A 47 -5.77 0.62 4.22
C ARG A 47 -4.42 1.09 4.75
N TRP A 48 -3.60 1.64 3.88
CA TRP A 48 -2.22 2.01 4.16
C TRP A 48 -1.96 3.50 3.89
N ASN A 49 -1.08 4.09 4.68
CA ASN A 49 -0.25 5.23 4.27
C ASN A 49 1.02 4.67 3.65
N SER A 50 1.35 5.13 2.45
CA SER A 50 2.50 4.65 1.68
C SER A 50 3.39 5.81 1.28
N THR A 51 4.69 5.61 1.47
CA THR A 51 5.76 6.48 0.99
C THR A 51 6.74 5.65 0.19
N GLU A 52 7.02 6.06 -1.04
CA GLU A 52 8.06 5.47 -1.86
C GLU A 52 9.04 6.55 -2.30
N VAL A 53 10.32 6.27 -2.13
CA VAL A 53 11.41 7.13 -2.57
C VAL A 53 12.05 6.49 -3.77
N TYR A 54 12.10 7.22 -4.87
CA TYR A 54 12.72 6.81 -6.12
C TYR A 54 14.03 7.57 -6.33
N SER A 55 15.03 6.89 -6.89
CA SER A 55 16.23 7.50 -7.44
C SER A 55 16.37 7.17 -8.92
N ARG A 56 16.88 8.10 -9.71
CA ARG A 56 17.14 7.91 -11.14
C ARG A 56 18.51 7.26 -11.34
N ILE A 57 18.54 5.95 -11.51
CA ILE A 57 19.76 5.15 -11.69
C ILE A 57 19.82 4.64 -13.13
N GLY A 58 20.87 5.00 -13.85
CA GLY A 58 21.04 4.63 -15.26
C GLY A 58 19.91 5.15 -16.16
N GLY A 59 19.41 6.36 -15.88
CA GLY A 59 18.31 6.99 -16.62
C GLY A 59 16.90 6.49 -16.24
N THR A 60 16.79 5.44 -15.43
CA THR A 60 15.52 4.83 -15.00
C THR A 60 15.20 5.14 -13.54
N TRP A 61 13.93 5.38 -13.22
CA TRP A 61 13.49 5.53 -11.84
C TRP A 61 13.43 4.17 -11.16
N LYS A 62 14.05 4.04 -10.00
CA LYS A 62 14.04 2.84 -9.17
C LYS A 62 13.64 3.19 -7.75
N ILE A 63 12.80 2.37 -7.14
CA ILE A 63 12.51 2.49 -5.70
C ILE A 63 13.81 2.19 -4.94
N ILE A 64 14.23 3.13 -4.12
CA ILE A 64 15.38 2.99 -3.22
C ILE A 64 14.96 2.87 -1.75
N HIS A 65 13.72 3.24 -1.43
CA HIS A 65 13.13 3.06 -0.11
C HIS A 65 11.60 3.02 -0.21
N SER A 66 10.97 2.22 0.64
CA SER A 66 9.52 2.20 0.82
C SER A 66 9.18 2.12 2.30
N HIS A 67 8.18 2.88 2.72
CA HIS A 67 7.59 2.84 4.05
C HIS A 67 6.07 2.71 3.94
N TRP A 68 5.50 1.82 4.75
CA TRP A 68 4.08 1.47 4.74
C TRP A 68 3.58 1.38 6.17
N SER A 69 2.44 1.99 6.48
CA SER A 69 1.78 1.89 7.78
C SER A 69 0.26 1.85 7.62
N PHE A 70 -0.46 1.23 8.56
CA PHE A 70 -1.92 1.27 8.54
C PHE A 70 -2.45 2.69 8.81
N ILE A 71 -3.57 3.08 8.18
CA ILE A 71 -4.16 4.42 8.39
C ILE A 71 -4.72 4.63 9.80
N GLN A 72 -5.07 3.53 10.48
CA GLN A 72 -5.58 3.52 11.84
C GLN A 72 -5.06 2.22 12.49
N PRO A 73 -4.28 2.30 13.58
CA PRO A 73 -3.94 1.11 14.33
C PRO A 73 -5.23 0.51 14.91
N GLU A 74 -5.38 -0.82 14.85
CA GLU A 74 -6.37 -1.51 15.67
C GLU A 74 -6.05 -1.19 17.13
N LEU A 75 -6.92 -0.39 17.77
CA LEU A 75 -6.91 -0.27 19.22
C LEU A 75 -7.31 -1.64 19.77
N ARG A 76 -6.33 -2.49 20.10
CA ARG A 76 -6.61 -3.65 20.95
C ARG A 76 -7.22 -3.11 22.23
N GLN A 77 -8.47 -3.47 22.51
CA GLN A 77 -9.02 -3.23 23.83
C GLN A 77 -8.23 -4.11 24.82
N PRO A 78 -7.73 -3.58 25.94
CA PRO A 78 -7.14 -4.41 26.97
C PRO A 78 -8.22 -5.33 27.55
N GLY A 79 -8.13 -6.65 27.30
CA GLY A 79 -8.99 -7.64 27.97
C GLY A 79 -9.68 -8.72 27.11
N SER A 80 -9.38 -8.86 25.81
CA SER A 80 -9.84 -10.01 25.01
C SER A 80 -8.94 -11.23 25.17
#